data_AF-A0A2M6GMB5-F1
#
_entry.id   AF-A0A2M6GMB5-F1
#
_cell.length_a   1.000
_cell.length_b   1.000
_cell.length_c   1.000
_cell.angle_alpha   90.00
_cell.angle_beta   90.00
_cell.angle_gamma   90.00
#
_symmetry.space_group_name_H-M   'P 1'
#
loop_
_entity.id
_entity.type
_entity.pdbx_description
1 polymer ?
#
loop_
_entity_poly.entity_id
_entity_poly.type
_entity_poly.pdbx_seq_one_letter_code
_entity_poly.pdbx_strand_id
1 'polypeptide(L)'
;MILFKRLAFTILLSFLLFTVGLAADKGLKALANKKYDKAYQIFTETLQKDPGNVVASYGMSKLLSMPELPYYNVEKAYVYLINTREGFKLLDEKARKKLIKTEVQEENILALQQKIDSVSFQKAVAANNPDSLEAFVQIHKTSPQIESALTIKEQLEYLSTKQANTYQAYEEYIKKHPKSDKVIEARKKYDQLLYETLTADGNLHSYRNFVAQYPNSPFYKEASEKLEKLEFLALVKENTLEGYEAFVKTNPDSKYRKMAEDSIYARFTSFPSVSEYENFIRKYPQNRNIRDAWEKLYVLFNDSGTPEVFEAFKARYPEYAEPYQLDNDIELSNFGVKMLNTGFRGFKEDQIDAYIRLAAPTEQAISVLKLRIKPFLDKNQYQKAIDILEKYQPYYQYKSYRLSSWIETLQRVREAYLSSKKVPAYTLN
;
A
#
# COMPACT_ATOMS: atom_id res chain seq x y z
N MET A 1 -3.41 -11.09 88.12
CA MET A 1 -2.45 -11.44 87.05
C MET A 1 -2.28 -12.95 87.08
N ILE A 2 -2.81 -13.61 86.06
CA ILE A 2 -3.16 -15.04 86.04
C ILE A 2 -1.97 -15.88 85.59
N LEU A 3 -1.76 -17.03 86.23
CA LEU A 3 -0.82 -18.08 85.83
C LEU A 3 -1.37 -19.45 86.23
N PHE A 4 -1.03 -20.46 85.42
CA PHE A 4 -1.31 -21.92 85.52
C PHE A 4 -2.72 -22.37 85.09
N LYS A 5 -2.93 -23.41 84.25
CA LYS A 5 -2.28 -24.73 84.15
C LYS A 5 -2.57 -25.38 82.78
N ARG A 6 -1.64 -26.22 82.32
CA ARG A 6 -1.88 -27.27 81.32
C ARG A 6 -2.87 -28.30 81.89
N LEU A 7 -3.86 -28.69 81.10
CA LEU A 7 -4.64 -29.92 81.34
C LEU A 7 -4.57 -30.80 80.09
N ALA A 8 -4.09 -32.02 80.30
CA ALA A 8 -4.09 -33.11 79.34
C ALA A 8 -5.53 -33.51 78.99
N PHE A 9 -5.81 -33.75 77.71
CA PHE A 9 -6.94 -34.57 77.31
C PHE A 9 -6.41 -35.83 76.64
N THR A 10 -6.50 -36.90 77.40
CA THR A 10 -6.12 -38.27 77.09
C THR A 10 -7.08 -38.85 76.05
N ILE A 11 -6.48 -39.35 74.96
CA ILE A 11 -6.84 -40.55 74.19
C ILE A 11 -8.21 -41.17 74.54
N LEU A 12 -9.21 -40.92 73.69
CA LEU A 12 -10.33 -41.83 73.44
C LEU A 12 -10.83 -41.64 72.00
N LEU A 13 -9.99 -41.95 71.01
CA LEU A 13 -10.39 -42.00 69.60
C LEU A 13 -9.77 -43.23 68.91
N SER A 14 -9.87 -44.40 69.54
CA SER A 14 -9.31 -45.65 69.01
C SER A 14 -10.35 -46.77 68.84
N PHE A 15 -11.65 -46.44 68.76
CA PHE A 15 -12.70 -47.46 68.59
C PHE A 15 -13.83 -47.08 67.61
N LEU A 16 -13.56 -46.25 66.59
CA LEU A 16 -14.52 -45.96 65.51
C LEU A 16 -14.05 -46.35 64.09
N LEU A 17 -12.85 -46.91 63.94
CA LEU A 17 -12.28 -47.23 62.63
C LEU A 17 -12.75 -48.57 62.01
N PHE A 18 -13.55 -49.37 62.72
CA PHE A 18 -13.91 -50.72 62.22
C PHE A 18 -15.27 -50.83 61.51
N THR A 19 -16.19 -49.88 61.67
CA THR A 19 -17.54 -49.96 61.05
C THR A 19 -17.70 -49.12 59.78
N VAL A 20 -16.83 -48.13 59.55
CA VAL A 20 -17.01 -47.12 58.48
C VAL A 20 -16.66 -47.66 57.08
N GLY A 21 -15.80 -48.69 56.98
CA GLY A 21 -15.50 -49.32 55.69
C GLY A 21 -16.64 -50.19 55.10
N LEU A 22 -17.53 -50.72 55.95
CA LEU A 22 -18.58 -51.67 55.52
C LEU A 22 -19.79 -51.00 54.85
N ALA A 23 -20.05 -49.72 55.15
CA ALA A 23 -21.20 -48.99 54.60
C ALA A 23 -20.98 -48.60 53.13
N ALA A 24 -19.79 -48.05 52.81
CA ALA A 24 -19.44 -47.68 51.44
C ALA A 24 -19.39 -48.89 50.50
N ASP A 25 -18.88 -50.04 50.96
CA ASP A 25 -18.88 -51.29 50.19
C ASP A 25 -20.31 -51.78 49.86
N LYS A 26 -21.28 -51.57 50.77
CA LYS A 26 -22.71 -51.85 50.48
C LYS A 26 -23.26 -50.90 49.42
N GLY A 27 -22.81 -49.65 49.42
CA GLY A 27 -23.14 -48.67 48.38
C GLY A 27 -22.64 -49.11 47.00
N LEU A 28 -21.38 -49.53 46.90
CA LEU A 28 -20.81 -50.07 45.67
C LEU A 28 -21.55 -51.33 45.19
N LYS A 29 -21.90 -52.25 46.09
CA LYS A 29 -22.75 -53.41 45.76
C LYS A 29 -24.14 -53.01 45.27
N ALA A 30 -24.75 -51.99 45.86
CA ALA A 30 -26.04 -51.47 45.41
C ALA A 30 -25.92 -50.87 44.00
N LEU A 31 -24.86 -50.09 43.75
CA LEU A 31 -24.55 -49.50 42.45
C LEU A 31 -24.34 -50.59 41.37
N ALA A 32 -23.55 -51.63 41.66
CA ALA A 32 -23.33 -52.76 40.76
C ALA A 32 -24.62 -53.52 40.42
N ASN A 33 -25.56 -53.59 41.36
CA ASN A 33 -26.88 -54.21 41.17
C ASN A 33 -27.94 -53.23 40.60
N LYS A 34 -27.53 -52.08 40.05
CA LYS A 34 -28.41 -51.04 39.47
C LYS A 34 -29.44 -50.47 40.45
N LYS A 35 -29.21 -50.56 41.76
CA LYS A 35 -30.05 -49.97 42.81
C LYS A 35 -29.57 -48.53 43.09
N TYR A 36 -29.77 -47.64 42.12
CA TYR A 36 -29.14 -46.31 42.09
C TYR A 36 -29.55 -45.41 43.26
N ASP A 37 -30.83 -45.29 43.57
CA ASP A 37 -31.31 -44.44 44.67
C ASP A 37 -30.74 -44.88 46.01
N LYS A 38 -30.69 -46.20 46.22
CA LYS A 38 -30.09 -46.81 47.42
C LYS A 38 -28.59 -46.55 47.48
N ALA A 39 -27.88 -46.67 46.36
CA ALA A 39 -26.46 -46.36 46.30
C ALA A 39 -26.20 -44.88 46.61
N TYR A 40 -26.97 -43.97 46.00
CA TYR A 40 -26.90 -42.52 46.22
C TYR A 40 -27.12 -42.17 47.69
N GLN A 41 -28.16 -42.72 48.32
CA GLN A 41 -28.43 -42.52 49.74
C GLN A 41 -27.26 -42.99 50.62
N ILE A 42 -26.76 -44.22 50.39
CA ILE A 42 -25.65 -44.78 51.17
C ILE A 42 -24.40 -43.92 51.04
N PHE A 43 -24.03 -43.51 49.83
CA PHE A 43 -22.85 -42.66 49.62
C PHE A 43 -23.03 -41.29 50.26
N THR A 44 -24.22 -40.68 50.15
CA THR A 44 -24.52 -39.39 50.78
C THR A 44 -24.38 -39.45 52.29
N GLU A 45 -25.03 -40.42 52.94
CA GLU A 45 -24.94 -40.61 54.40
C GLU A 45 -23.50 -40.92 54.85
N THR A 46 -22.75 -41.67 54.05
CA THR A 46 -21.34 -41.99 54.35
C THR A 46 -20.48 -40.73 54.27
N LEU A 47 -20.63 -39.93 53.21
CA LEU A 47 -19.86 -38.69 53.01
C LEU A 47 -20.26 -37.57 53.98
N GLN A 48 -21.49 -37.58 54.51
CA GLN A 48 -21.89 -36.69 55.60
C GLN A 48 -21.15 -37.00 56.91
N LYS A 49 -20.92 -38.28 57.20
CA LYS A 49 -20.23 -38.73 58.43
C LYS A 49 -18.71 -38.72 58.28
N ASP A 50 -18.22 -39.02 57.09
CA ASP A 50 -16.80 -39.11 56.74
C ASP A 50 -16.58 -38.50 55.34
N PRO A 51 -16.39 -37.18 55.25
CA PRO A 51 -16.17 -36.50 53.97
C PRO A 51 -14.93 -36.97 53.20
N GLY A 52 -13.96 -37.57 53.90
CA GLY A 52 -12.72 -38.12 53.32
C GLY A 52 -12.85 -39.57 52.84
N ASN A 53 -14.05 -40.16 52.89
CA ASN A 53 -14.24 -41.56 52.54
C ASN A 53 -13.98 -41.81 51.05
N VAL A 54 -12.86 -42.44 50.73
CA VAL A 54 -12.40 -42.70 49.36
C VAL A 54 -13.39 -43.59 48.59
N VAL A 55 -13.94 -44.61 49.24
CA VAL A 55 -14.86 -45.58 48.62
C VAL A 55 -16.20 -44.92 48.28
N ALA A 56 -16.75 -44.14 49.21
CA ALA A 56 -18.00 -43.41 48.97
C ALA A 56 -17.81 -42.28 47.95
N SER A 57 -16.68 -41.59 47.95
CA SER A 57 -16.34 -40.58 46.94
C SER A 57 -16.24 -41.20 45.55
N TYR A 58 -15.59 -42.38 45.43
CA TYR A 58 -15.50 -43.11 44.16
C TYR A 58 -16.88 -43.52 43.65
N GLY A 59 -17.69 -44.12 44.52
CA GLY A 59 -19.05 -44.56 44.19
C GLY A 59 -19.96 -43.40 43.81
N MET A 60 -19.88 -42.27 44.53
CA MET A 60 -20.62 -41.05 44.22
C MET A 60 -20.18 -40.46 42.88
N SER A 61 -18.87 -40.36 42.63
CA SER A 61 -18.33 -39.90 41.34
C SER A 61 -18.83 -40.77 40.17
N LYS A 62 -18.75 -42.10 40.32
CA LYS A 62 -19.23 -43.06 39.32
C LYS A 62 -20.72 -42.88 39.04
N LEU A 63 -21.55 -42.76 40.07
CA LEU A 63 -23.00 -42.56 39.94
C LEU A 63 -23.34 -41.22 39.26
N LEU A 64 -22.73 -40.12 39.69
CA LEU A 64 -22.97 -38.79 39.12
C LEU A 64 -22.46 -38.65 37.67
N SER A 65 -21.57 -39.55 37.22
CA SER A 65 -21.05 -39.58 35.84
C SER A 65 -21.92 -40.35 34.84
N MET A 66 -23.05 -40.92 35.26
CA MET A 66 -23.97 -41.71 34.43
C MET A 66 -25.09 -40.84 33.84
N PRO A 67 -25.08 -40.50 32.53
CA PRO A 67 -26.04 -39.56 31.92
C PRO A 67 -27.51 -39.99 32.00
N GLU A 68 -27.76 -41.29 32.12
CA GLU A 68 -29.10 -41.88 32.19
C GLU A 68 -29.78 -41.70 33.55
N LEU A 69 -29.05 -41.28 34.58
CA LEU A 69 -29.56 -41.17 35.94
C LEU A 69 -30.05 -39.75 36.25
N PRO A 70 -31.08 -39.60 37.10
CA PRO A 70 -31.57 -38.28 37.53
C PRO A 70 -30.54 -37.50 38.35
N TYR A 71 -29.51 -38.18 38.85
CA TYR A 71 -28.42 -37.61 39.62
C TYR A 71 -27.26 -37.08 38.76
N TYR A 72 -27.32 -37.25 37.43
CA TYR A 72 -26.21 -36.90 36.54
C TYR A 72 -25.73 -35.46 36.74
N ASN A 73 -24.45 -35.32 37.08
CA ASN A 73 -23.79 -34.03 37.20
C ASN A 73 -22.27 -34.25 37.06
N VAL A 74 -21.75 -34.06 35.84
CA VAL A 74 -20.34 -34.34 35.52
C VAL A 74 -19.35 -33.47 36.31
N GLU A 75 -19.72 -32.22 36.61
CA GLU A 75 -18.87 -31.29 37.38
C GLU A 75 -18.73 -31.76 38.83
N LYS A 76 -19.85 -32.12 39.48
CA LYS A 76 -19.82 -32.73 40.82
C LYS A 76 -19.14 -34.09 40.80
N ALA A 77 -19.34 -34.90 39.76
CA ALA A 77 -18.66 -36.17 39.59
C ALA A 77 -17.13 -35.98 39.58
N TYR A 78 -16.64 -34.95 38.90
CA TYR A 78 -15.21 -34.59 38.88
C TYR A 78 -14.71 -34.15 40.26
N VAL A 79 -15.47 -33.35 41.01
CA VAL A 79 -15.11 -32.97 42.39
C VAL A 79 -14.92 -34.20 43.28
N TYR A 80 -15.88 -35.15 43.26
CA TYR A 80 -15.75 -36.40 44.03
C TYR A 80 -14.63 -37.30 43.51
N LEU A 81 -14.33 -37.28 42.21
CA LEU A 81 -13.18 -37.98 41.64
C LEU A 81 -11.87 -37.41 42.19
N ILE A 82 -11.73 -36.09 42.28
CA ILE A 82 -10.52 -35.45 42.84
C ILE A 82 -10.36 -35.83 44.31
N ASN A 83 -11.44 -35.79 45.09
CA ASN A 83 -11.43 -36.27 46.48
C ASN A 83 -11.01 -37.75 46.57
N THR A 84 -11.49 -38.58 45.64
CA THR A 84 -11.10 -39.99 45.54
C THR A 84 -9.62 -40.14 45.25
N ARG A 85 -9.08 -39.43 44.24
CA ARG A 85 -7.67 -39.51 43.83
C ARG A 85 -6.73 -39.05 44.94
N GLU A 86 -6.99 -37.87 45.51
CA GLU A 86 -6.15 -37.31 46.56
C GLU A 86 -6.27 -38.13 47.85
N GLY A 87 -7.49 -38.55 48.22
CA GLY A 87 -7.69 -39.44 49.36
C GLY A 87 -7.00 -40.80 49.18
N PHE A 88 -7.07 -41.41 47.99
CA PHE A 88 -6.44 -42.70 47.69
C PHE A 88 -4.91 -42.65 47.82
N LYS A 89 -4.28 -41.53 47.40
CA LYS A 89 -2.82 -41.32 47.56
C LYS A 89 -2.38 -41.29 49.03
N LEU A 90 -3.24 -40.77 49.90
CA LEU A 90 -2.97 -40.60 51.34
C LEU A 90 -3.19 -41.88 52.17
N LEU A 91 -3.77 -42.94 51.59
CA LEU A 91 -4.02 -44.20 52.30
C LEU A 91 -2.71 -44.92 52.68
N ASP A 92 -2.66 -45.57 53.83
CA ASP A 92 -1.55 -46.45 54.19
C ASP A 92 -1.54 -47.74 53.33
N GLU A 93 -0.43 -48.48 53.38
CA GLU A 93 -0.26 -49.70 52.58
C GLU A 93 -1.32 -50.77 52.91
N LYS A 94 -1.74 -50.84 54.18
CA LYS A 94 -2.74 -51.80 54.67
C LYS A 94 -4.14 -51.49 54.13
N ALA A 95 -4.53 -50.22 54.12
CA ALA A 95 -5.80 -49.74 53.57
C ALA A 95 -5.84 -49.92 52.05
N ARG A 96 -4.75 -49.59 51.34
CA ARG A 96 -4.65 -49.86 49.90
C ARG A 96 -4.78 -51.35 49.58
N LYS A 97 -4.09 -52.23 50.32
CA LYS A 97 -4.21 -53.70 50.16
C LYS A 97 -5.63 -54.20 50.36
N LYS A 98 -6.42 -53.58 51.24
CA LYS A 98 -7.84 -53.92 51.42
C LYS A 98 -8.69 -53.52 50.21
N LEU A 99 -8.37 -52.38 49.58
CA LEU A 99 -9.08 -51.88 48.41
C LEU A 99 -8.73 -52.61 47.11
N ILE A 100 -7.57 -53.31 47.02
CA ILE A 100 -7.22 -54.19 45.89
C ILE A 100 -8.31 -55.25 45.62
N LYS A 101 -9.05 -55.67 46.65
CA LYS A 101 -10.17 -56.64 46.51
C LYS A 101 -11.50 -56.00 46.11
N THR A 102 -11.53 -54.69 45.87
CA THR A 102 -12.72 -53.92 45.52
C THR A 102 -12.55 -53.30 44.13
N GLU A 103 -13.59 -52.64 43.61
CA GLU A 103 -13.46 -51.87 42.37
C GLU A 103 -12.72 -50.53 42.55
N VAL A 104 -12.40 -50.12 43.78
CA VAL A 104 -11.70 -48.86 44.07
C VAL A 104 -10.19 -49.07 44.00
N GLN A 105 -9.67 -49.17 42.79
CA GLN A 105 -8.25 -49.36 42.50
C GLN A 105 -7.75 -48.22 41.62
N GLU A 106 -6.44 -47.96 41.65
CA GLU A 106 -5.82 -46.87 40.90
C GLU A 106 -6.19 -46.90 39.41
N GLU A 107 -6.13 -48.08 38.78
CA GLU A 107 -6.52 -48.32 37.40
C GLU A 107 -7.97 -47.89 37.10
N ASN A 108 -8.91 -48.24 37.98
CA ASN A 108 -10.32 -47.91 37.83
C ASN A 108 -10.62 -46.44 38.13
N ILE A 109 -9.88 -45.82 39.06
CA ILE A 109 -9.96 -44.39 39.32
C ILE A 109 -9.47 -43.60 38.09
N LEU A 110 -8.37 -44.04 37.47
CA LEU A 110 -7.86 -43.45 36.23
C LEU A 110 -8.82 -43.66 35.06
N ALA A 111 -9.42 -44.85 34.91
CA ALA A 111 -10.42 -45.10 33.89
C ALA A 111 -11.68 -44.24 34.07
N LEU A 112 -12.16 -44.08 35.31
CA LEU A 112 -13.28 -43.19 35.64
C LEU A 112 -12.93 -41.73 35.33
N GLN A 113 -11.71 -41.30 35.65
CA GLN A 113 -11.22 -39.99 35.27
C GLN A 113 -11.27 -39.76 33.77
N GLN A 114 -10.69 -40.66 32.98
CA GLN A 114 -10.66 -40.53 31.52
C GLN A 114 -12.08 -40.43 30.93
N LYS A 115 -13.04 -41.17 31.50
CA LYS A 115 -14.45 -41.07 31.11
C LYS A 115 -15.04 -39.70 31.43
N ILE A 116 -14.84 -39.19 32.65
CA ILE A 116 -15.35 -37.87 33.08
C ILE A 116 -14.69 -36.75 32.26
N ASP A 117 -13.37 -36.82 32.04
CA ASP A 117 -12.60 -35.88 31.21
C ASP A 117 -13.13 -35.88 29.77
N SER A 118 -13.40 -37.06 29.18
CA SER A 118 -13.96 -37.17 27.83
C SER A 118 -15.35 -36.53 27.70
N VAL A 119 -16.24 -36.75 28.67
CA VAL A 119 -17.59 -36.14 28.69
C VAL A 119 -17.51 -34.63 28.88
N SER A 120 -16.62 -34.17 29.76
CA SER A 120 -16.42 -32.73 30.02
C SER A 120 -15.85 -32.02 28.80
N PHE A 121 -14.91 -32.66 28.09
CA PHE A 121 -14.39 -32.20 26.82
C PHE A 121 -15.49 -32.09 25.75
N GLN A 122 -16.33 -33.12 25.59
CA GLN A 122 -17.45 -33.09 24.64
C GLN A 122 -18.43 -31.94 24.95
N LYS A 123 -18.73 -31.71 26.23
CA LYS A 123 -19.56 -30.58 26.67
C LYS A 123 -18.93 -29.23 26.30
N ALA A 124 -17.62 -29.08 26.52
CA ALA A 124 -16.88 -27.87 26.15
C ALA A 124 -16.86 -27.62 24.63
N VAL A 125 -16.65 -28.68 23.83
CA VAL A 125 -16.70 -28.60 22.35
C VAL A 125 -18.11 -28.24 21.87
N ALA A 126 -19.16 -28.86 22.42
CA ALA A 126 -20.54 -28.61 22.05
C ALA A 126 -21.00 -27.18 22.37
N ALA A 127 -20.40 -26.53 23.37
CA ALA A 127 -20.68 -25.15 23.72
C ALA A 127 -20.18 -24.14 22.65
N ASN A 128 -19.31 -24.59 21.73
CA ASN A 128 -18.81 -23.83 20.59
C ASN A 128 -18.30 -22.42 20.94
N ASN A 129 -17.60 -22.29 22.06
CA ASN A 129 -16.97 -21.04 22.49
C ASN A 129 -15.58 -21.32 23.11
N PRO A 130 -14.59 -20.43 22.88
CA PRO A 130 -13.24 -20.59 23.41
C PRO A 130 -13.18 -20.68 24.95
N ASP A 131 -14.06 -19.97 25.65
CA ASP A 131 -14.05 -19.88 27.12
C ASP A 131 -14.38 -21.22 27.78
N SER A 132 -15.29 -22.01 27.19
CA SER A 132 -15.64 -23.34 27.69
C SER A 132 -14.49 -24.33 27.53
N LEU A 133 -13.72 -24.22 26.45
CA LEU A 133 -12.51 -25.03 26.23
C LEU A 133 -11.37 -24.60 27.17
N GLU A 134 -11.22 -23.30 27.43
CA GLU A 134 -10.28 -22.80 28.43
C GLU A 134 -10.64 -23.32 29.83
N ALA A 135 -11.92 -23.25 30.23
CA ALA A 135 -12.38 -23.79 31.50
C ALA A 135 -12.07 -25.30 31.61
N PHE A 136 -12.29 -26.06 30.54
CA PHE A 136 -11.92 -27.48 30.49
C PHE A 136 -10.42 -27.70 30.72
N VAL A 137 -9.56 -26.97 30.00
CA VAL A 137 -8.09 -27.08 30.14
C VAL A 137 -7.63 -26.73 31.57
N GLN A 138 -8.22 -25.70 32.18
CA GLN A 138 -7.88 -25.27 33.54
C GLN A 138 -8.33 -26.25 34.62
N ILE A 139 -9.49 -26.91 34.44
CA ILE A 139 -10.05 -27.84 35.42
C ILE A 139 -9.45 -29.25 35.24
N HIS A 140 -9.39 -29.76 34.01
CA HIS A 140 -9.00 -31.13 33.68
C HIS A 140 -7.52 -31.26 33.27
N LYS A 141 -6.61 -30.75 34.12
CA LYS A 141 -5.18 -30.56 33.81
C LYS A 141 -4.37 -31.81 33.45
N THR A 142 -4.91 -33.01 33.67
CA THR A 142 -4.24 -34.28 33.30
C THR A 142 -5.04 -35.06 32.25
N SER A 143 -6.01 -34.43 31.61
CA SER A 143 -6.79 -35.06 30.55
C SER A 143 -5.92 -35.30 29.31
N PRO A 144 -6.08 -36.45 28.63
CA PRO A 144 -5.42 -36.69 27.35
C PRO A 144 -5.98 -35.81 26.21
N GLN A 145 -7.09 -35.09 26.42
CA GLN A 145 -7.73 -34.21 25.44
C GLN A 145 -7.27 -32.74 25.51
N ILE A 146 -6.31 -32.38 26.38
CA ILE A 146 -5.85 -30.99 26.54
C ILE A 146 -5.37 -30.39 25.21
N GLU A 147 -4.51 -31.10 24.48
CA GLU A 147 -3.98 -30.63 23.19
C GLU A 147 -5.11 -30.44 22.16
N SER A 148 -6.09 -31.34 22.15
CA SER A 148 -7.27 -31.20 21.29
C SER A 148 -8.12 -29.99 21.69
N ALA A 149 -8.31 -29.74 22.98
CA ALA A 149 -9.06 -28.58 23.48
C ALA A 149 -8.37 -27.26 23.13
N LEU A 150 -7.05 -27.18 23.29
CA LEU A 150 -6.26 -26.01 22.89
C LEU A 150 -6.35 -25.77 21.37
N THR A 151 -6.25 -26.84 20.57
CA THR A 151 -6.38 -26.77 19.11
C THR A 151 -7.75 -26.23 18.69
N ILE A 152 -8.84 -26.79 19.22
CA ILE A 152 -10.20 -26.34 18.88
C ILE A 152 -10.43 -24.91 19.36
N LYS A 153 -9.92 -24.56 20.55
CA LYS A 153 -10.02 -23.20 21.11
C LYS A 153 -9.37 -22.19 20.17
N GLU A 154 -8.14 -22.45 19.72
CA GLU A 154 -7.44 -21.57 18.78
C GLU A 154 -8.21 -21.44 17.45
N GLN A 155 -8.78 -22.53 16.93
CA GLN A 155 -9.60 -22.50 15.73
C GLN A 155 -10.82 -21.59 15.88
N LEU A 156 -11.54 -21.68 17.01
CA LEU A 156 -12.69 -20.82 17.30
C LEU A 156 -12.29 -19.35 17.47
N GLU A 157 -11.14 -19.07 18.08
CA GLU A 157 -10.60 -17.72 18.21
C GLU A 157 -10.20 -17.14 16.85
N TYR A 158 -9.63 -17.95 15.95
CA TYR A 158 -9.34 -17.51 14.59
C TYR A 158 -10.62 -17.26 13.79
N LEU A 159 -11.65 -18.09 13.94
CA LEU A 159 -12.96 -17.85 13.31
C LEU A 159 -13.58 -16.54 13.80
N SER A 160 -13.51 -16.26 15.10
CA SER A 160 -13.98 -15.00 15.70
C SER A 160 -13.20 -13.80 15.16
N THR A 161 -11.88 -13.96 14.99
CA THR A 161 -11.01 -12.94 14.36
C THR A 161 -11.44 -12.64 12.93
N LYS A 162 -11.71 -13.69 12.13
CA LYS A 162 -12.21 -13.54 10.76
C LYS A 162 -13.59 -12.91 10.69
N GLN A 163 -14.44 -13.15 11.68
CA GLN A 163 -15.77 -12.54 11.75
C GLN A 163 -15.71 -11.05 12.10
N ALA A 164 -14.83 -10.67 13.04
CA ALA A 164 -14.60 -9.26 13.38
C ALA A 164 -13.96 -8.49 12.21
N ASN A 165 -13.01 -9.12 11.51
CA ASN A 165 -12.36 -8.61 10.30
C ASN A 165 -11.80 -7.17 10.46
N THR A 166 -11.19 -6.88 11.60
CA THR A 166 -10.47 -5.63 11.87
C THR A 166 -8.99 -5.90 12.06
N TYR A 167 -8.12 -4.93 11.76
CA TYR A 167 -6.69 -5.12 11.97
C TYR A 167 -6.37 -5.36 13.47
N GLN A 168 -7.10 -4.75 14.40
CA GLN A 168 -6.94 -4.97 15.85
C GLN A 168 -7.22 -6.43 16.24
N ALA A 169 -8.29 -7.02 15.70
CA ALA A 169 -8.60 -8.43 15.98
C ALA A 169 -7.50 -9.36 15.47
N TYR A 170 -6.98 -9.12 14.26
CA TYR A 170 -5.85 -9.88 13.73
C TYR A 170 -4.55 -9.65 14.51
N GLU A 171 -4.30 -8.42 14.98
CA GLU A 171 -3.16 -8.10 15.85
C GLU A 171 -3.21 -8.88 17.16
N GLU A 172 -4.36 -8.88 17.83
CA GLU A 172 -4.60 -9.64 19.06
C GLU A 172 -4.40 -11.14 18.85
N TYR A 173 -4.93 -11.69 17.75
CA TYR A 173 -4.75 -13.11 17.40
C TYR A 173 -3.27 -13.46 17.21
N ILE A 174 -2.52 -12.66 16.42
CA ILE A 174 -1.09 -12.87 16.17
C ILE A 174 -0.28 -12.81 17.47
N LYS A 175 -0.62 -11.88 18.37
CA LYS A 175 0.03 -11.72 19.67
C LYS A 175 -0.25 -12.90 20.59
N LYS A 176 -1.49 -13.40 20.59
CA LYS A 176 -1.93 -14.51 21.45
C LYS A 176 -1.42 -15.86 20.96
N HIS A 177 -1.31 -16.04 19.63
CA HIS A 177 -0.95 -17.32 18.99
C HIS A 177 0.26 -17.22 18.04
N PRO A 178 1.45 -16.79 18.50
CA PRO A 178 2.59 -16.51 17.63
C PRO A 178 3.15 -17.73 16.87
N LYS A 179 2.79 -18.95 17.29
CA LYS A 179 3.23 -20.21 16.69
C LYS A 179 2.16 -20.87 15.82
N SER A 180 0.99 -20.26 15.68
CA SER A 180 -0.08 -20.82 14.86
C SER A 180 0.29 -20.83 13.38
N ASP A 181 -0.08 -21.89 12.67
CA ASP A 181 0.02 -21.97 11.20
C ASP A 181 -0.82 -20.89 10.51
N LYS A 182 -1.78 -20.26 11.22
CA LYS A 182 -2.61 -19.17 10.71
C LYS A 182 -1.97 -17.79 10.85
N VAL A 183 -0.85 -17.65 11.55
CA VAL A 183 -0.18 -16.33 11.73
C VAL A 183 0.18 -15.68 10.41
N ILE A 184 0.60 -16.47 9.40
CA ILE A 184 0.97 -15.93 8.08
C ILE A 184 -0.26 -15.32 7.39
N GLU A 185 -1.39 -16.05 7.39
CA GLU A 185 -2.66 -15.58 6.82
C GLU A 185 -3.19 -14.35 7.60
N ALA A 186 -3.16 -14.43 8.93
CA ALA A 186 -3.57 -13.35 9.84
C ALA A 186 -2.74 -12.08 9.62
N ARG A 187 -1.42 -12.20 9.49
CA ARG A 187 -0.52 -11.06 9.25
C ARG A 187 -0.81 -10.37 7.93
N LYS A 188 -1.04 -11.14 6.86
CA LYS A 188 -1.43 -10.58 5.57
C LYS A 188 -2.74 -9.77 5.68
N LYS A 189 -3.72 -10.28 6.41
CA LYS A 189 -4.99 -9.58 6.66
C LYS A 189 -4.83 -8.36 7.55
N TYR A 190 -4.02 -8.45 8.60
CA TYR A 190 -3.64 -7.33 9.44
C TYR A 190 -3.04 -6.19 8.61
N ASP A 191 -2.00 -6.47 7.82
CA ASP A 191 -1.28 -5.43 7.05
C ASP A 191 -2.22 -4.76 6.04
N GLN A 192 -3.07 -5.54 5.37
CA GLN A 192 -4.06 -5.04 4.41
C GLN A 192 -5.08 -4.12 5.09
N LEU A 193 -5.76 -4.60 6.14
CA LEU A 193 -6.82 -3.87 6.82
C LEU A 193 -6.28 -2.63 7.54
N LEU A 194 -5.07 -2.70 8.08
CA LEU A 194 -4.40 -1.57 8.71
C LEU A 194 -4.22 -0.43 7.68
N TYR A 195 -3.63 -0.74 6.52
CA TYR A 195 -3.44 0.25 5.45
C TYR A 195 -4.77 0.82 4.95
N GLU A 196 -5.73 -0.06 4.63
CA GLU A 196 -7.06 0.36 4.15
C GLU A 196 -7.77 1.26 5.17
N THR A 197 -7.73 0.91 6.46
CA THR A 197 -8.40 1.67 7.52
C THR A 197 -7.72 3.01 7.75
N LEU A 198 -6.39 3.01 7.91
CA LEU A 198 -5.65 4.23 8.24
C LEU A 198 -5.51 5.20 7.07
N THR A 199 -5.80 4.78 5.84
CA THR A 199 -5.73 5.63 4.64
C THR A 199 -7.08 5.77 3.92
N ALA A 200 -8.18 5.35 4.56
CA ALA A 200 -9.52 5.31 3.97
C ALA A 200 -10.03 6.66 3.45
N ASP A 201 -9.67 7.75 4.13
CA ASP A 201 -10.07 9.11 3.75
C ASP A 201 -9.30 9.66 2.54
N GLY A 202 -8.26 8.96 2.10
CA GLY A 202 -7.42 9.34 0.96
C GLY A 202 -6.66 10.65 1.13
N ASN A 203 -6.56 11.20 2.35
CA ASN A 203 -6.00 12.52 2.57
C ASN A 203 -4.50 12.49 2.90
N LEU A 204 -3.87 13.66 2.74
CA LEU A 204 -2.43 13.85 2.92
C LEU A 204 -1.98 13.56 4.36
N HIS A 205 -2.80 13.89 5.37
CA HIS A 205 -2.44 13.65 6.78
C HIS A 205 -2.41 12.16 7.12
N SER A 206 -3.40 11.41 6.66
CA SER A 206 -3.54 9.97 6.88
C SER A 206 -2.39 9.18 6.23
N TYR A 207 -2.05 9.48 4.97
CA TYR A 207 -0.88 8.88 4.33
C TYR A 207 0.44 9.26 5.03
N ARG A 208 0.59 10.52 5.46
CA ARG A 208 1.78 10.97 6.20
C ARG A 208 1.95 10.21 7.52
N ASN A 209 0.87 10.07 8.28
CA ASN A 209 0.87 9.31 9.53
C ASN A 209 1.21 7.83 9.29
N PHE A 210 0.62 7.22 8.26
CA PHE A 210 0.89 5.82 7.92
C PHE A 210 2.36 5.59 7.58
N VAL A 211 2.94 6.40 6.69
CA VAL A 211 4.35 6.31 6.27
C VAL A 211 5.29 6.50 7.46
N ALA A 212 4.97 7.43 8.38
CA ALA A 212 5.78 7.70 9.56
C ALA A 212 5.71 6.58 10.61
N GLN A 213 4.53 6.03 10.87
CA GLN A 213 4.31 5.04 11.93
C GLN A 213 4.61 3.60 11.48
N TYR A 214 4.51 3.30 10.19
CA TYR A 214 4.62 1.94 9.67
C TYR A 214 5.67 1.79 8.54
N PRO A 215 6.95 2.10 8.80
CA PRO A 215 8.03 2.04 7.79
C PRO A 215 8.30 0.62 7.25
N ASN A 216 7.95 -0.41 8.03
CA ASN A 216 8.14 -1.82 7.66
C ASN A 216 6.89 -2.47 7.05
N SER A 217 5.81 -1.71 6.84
CA SER A 217 4.59 -2.24 6.22
C SER A 217 4.86 -2.66 4.77
N PRO A 218 4.28 -3.77 4.28
CA PRO A 218 4.33 -4.10 2.86
C PRO A 218 3.67 -3.03 1.97
N PHE A 219 2.83 -2.16 2.54
CA PHE A 219 2.18 -1.04 1.84
C PHE A 219 2.96 0.28 1.91
N TYR A 220 4.13 0.31 2.55
CA TYR A 220 4.93 1.54 2.71
C TYR A 220 5.21 2.24 1.38
N LYS A 221 5.64 1.49 0.36
CA LYS A 221 5.95 2.04 -0.96
C LYS A 221 4.73 2.67 -1.61
N GLU A 222 3.59 1.98 -1.59
CA GLU A 222 2.34 2.48 -2.15
C GLU A 222 1.87 3.75 -1.42
N ALA A 223 1.89 3.73 -0.08
CA ALA A 223 1.51 4.86 0.74
C ALA A 223 2.41 6.08 0.50
N SER A 224 3.73 5.86 0.38
CA SER A 224 4.71 6.90 0.09
C SER A 224 4.49 7.52 -1.30
N GLU A 225 4.23 6.70 -2.32
CA GLU A 225 3.93 7.20 -3.67
C GLU A 225 2.64 8.02 -3.74
N LYS A 226 1.61 7.63 -2.96
CA LYS A 226 0.37 8.40 -2.83
C LYS A 226 0.57 9.70 -2.04
N LEU A 227 1.35 9.65 -0.96
CA LEU A 227 1.71 10.83 -0.17
C LEU A 227 2.40 11.88 -1.05
N GLU A 228 3.44 11.47 -1.79
CA GLU A 228 4.18 12.36 -2.69
C GLU A 228 3.26 13.00 -3.74
N LYS A 229 2.30 12.23 -4.28
CA LYS A 229 1.28 12.76 -5.21
C LYS A 229 0.41 13.83 -4.56
N LEU A 230 -0.07 13.56 -3.35
CA LEU A 230 -0.94 14.48 -2.62
C LEU A 230 -0.20 15.74 -2.20
N GLU A 231 1.08 15.63 -1.82
CA GLU A 231 1.95 16.78 -1.52
C GLU A 231 2.16 17.65 -2.74
N PHE A 232 2.42 17.04 -3.90
CA PHE A 232 2.45 17.75 -5.17
C PHE A 232 1.13 18.47 -5.45
N LEU A 233 0.00 17.76 -5.40
CA LEU A 233 -1.33 18.34 -5.64
C LEU A 233 -1.69 19.46 -4.65
N ALA A 234 -1.27 19.35 -3.39
CA ALA A 234 -1.50 20.38 -2.38
C ALA A 234 -0.71 21.66 -2.68
N LEU A 235 0.56 21.52 -3.09
CA LEU A 235 1.43 22.65 -3.43
C LEU A 235 1.02 23.36 -4.73
N VAL A 236 0.39 22.63 -5.66
CA VAL A 236 0.03 23.14 -6.99
C VAL A 236 -1.47 23.36 -7.17
N LYS A 237 -2.25 23.30 -6.08
CA LYS A 237 -3.73 23.41 -6.11
C LYS A 237 -4.23 24.69 -6.79
N GLU A 238 -3.52 25.79 -6.61
CA GLU A 238 -3.84 27.08 -7.22
C GLU A 238 -3.19 27.25 -8.61
N ASN A 239 -2.42 26.26 -9.05
CA ASN A 239 -1.66 26.27 -10.29
C ASN A 239 -0.74 27.52 -10.39
N THR A 240 -0.21 28.01 -9.27
CA THR A 240 0.62 29.22 -9.21
C THR A 240 2.07 28.92 -9.52
N LEU A 241 2.80 29.93 -10.02
CA LEU A 241 4.23 29.80 -10.29
C LEU A 241 5.00 29.50 -8.99
N GLU A 242 4.63 30.20 -7.92
CA GLU A 242 5.21 30.08 -6.58
C GLU A 242 5.05 28.66 -6.02
N GLY A 243 3.89 28.02 -6.27
CA GLY A 243 3.63 26.65 -5.84
C GLY A 243 4.56 25.63 -6.49
N TYR A 244 4.75 25.73 -7.82
CA TYR A 244 5.70 24.87 -8.53
C TYR A 244 7.15 25.15 -8.14
N GLU A 245 7.53 26.41 -7.93
CA GLU A 245 8.87 26.78 -7.46
C GLU A 245 9.17 26.20 -6.08
N ALA A 246 8.24 26.34 -5.14
CA ALA A 246 8.35 25.76 -3.80
C ALA A 246 8.49 24.24 -3.88
N PHE A 247 7.72 23.58 -4.75
CA PHE A 247 7.81 22.14 -4.97
C PHE A 247 9.20 21.70 -5.45
N VAL A 248 9.71 22.30 -6.53
CA VAL A 248 11.04 21.96 -7.09
C VAL A 248 12.15 22.18 -6.07
N LYS A 249 12.07 23.25 -5.28
CA LYS A 249 13.06 23.58 -4.25
C LYS A 249 13.07 22.59 -3.09
N THR A 250 11.90 22.13 -2.66
CA THR A 250 11.76 21.27 -1.48
C THR A 250 11.83 19.77 -1.80
N ASN A 251 11.65 19.39 -3.07
CA ASN A 251 11.59 17.99 -3.50
C ASN A 251 12.51 17.69 -4.71
N PRO A 252 13.86 17.82 -4.56
CA PRO A 252 14.80 17.70 -5.68
C PRO A 252 14.82 16.33 -6.36
N ASP A 253 14.47 15.26 -5.61
CA ASP A 253 14.48 13.87 -6.07
C ASP A 253 13.07 13.34 -6.41
N SER A 254 12.04 14.19 -6.32
CA SER A 254 10.66 13.75 -6.58
C SER A 254 10.43 13.39 -8.05
N LYS A 255 9.62 12.33 -8.29
CA LYS A 255 9.19 11.96 -9.65
C LYS A 255 8.33 13.02 -10.32
N TYR A 256 7.68 13.89 -9.54
CA TYR A 256 6.86 14.99 -10.05
C TYR A 256 7.67 16.26 -10.34
N ARG A 257 8.96 16.30 -10.01
CA ARG A 257 9.82 17.46 -10.27
C ARG A 257 9.79 17.88 -11.74
N LYS A 258 9.86 16.92 -12.66
CA LYS A 258 9.80 17.18 -14.10
C LYS A 258 8.49 17.87 -14.50
N MET A 259 7.37 17.42 -13.95
CA MET A 259 6.06 18.03 -14.21
C MET A 259 5.98 19.46 -13.67
N ALA A 260 6.57 19.72 -12.50
CA ALA A 260 6.66 21.07 -11.94
C ALA A 260 7.54 21.98 -12.80
N GLU A 261 8.71 21.50 -13.24
CA GLU A 261 9.62 22.24 -14.12
C GLU A 261 8.99 22.56 -15.49
N ASP A 262 8.21 21.64 -16.05
CA ASP A 262 7.44 21.84 -17.29
C ASP A 262 6.31 22.85 -17.09
N SER A 263 5.64 22.83 -15.93
CA SER A 263 4.58 23.79 -15.60
C SER A 263 5.14 25.20 -15.40
N ILE A 264 6.31 25.32 -14.77
CA ILE A 264 7.07 26.59 -14.69
C ILE A 264 7.37 27.08 -16.11
N TYR A 265 7.93 26.23 -16.97
CA TYR A 265 8.27 26.61 -18.34
C TYR A 265 7.04 27.09 -19.14
N ALA A 266 5.91 26.40 -19.03
CA ALA A 266 4.65 26.77 -19.68
C ALA A 266 4.17 28.19 -19.33
N ARG A 267 4.49 28.70 -18.13
CA ARG A 267 4.15 30.08 -17.71
C ARG A 267 4.85 31.15 -18.54
N PHE A 268 6.08 30.88 -18.97
CA PHE A 268 6.87 31.80 -19.79
C PHE A 268 6.62 31.60 -21.29
N THR A 269 6.15 30.42 -21.70
CA THR A 269 5.93 30.11 -23.13
C THR A 269 4.50 30.27 -23.61
N SER A 270 3.55 30.61 -22.72
CA SER A 270 2.16 30.87 -23.12
C SER A 270 2.02 32.05 -24.09
N PHE A 271 2.89 33.06 -23.97
CA PHE A 271 3.02 34.17 -24.91
C PHE A 271 4.50 34.33 -25.29
N PRO A 272 4.99 33.56 -26.28
CA PRO A 272 6.40 33.52 -26.64
C PRO A 272 6.93 34.92 -26.99
N SER A 273 7.96 35.35 -26.27
CA SER A 273 8.69 36.59 -26.57
C SER A 273 10.13 36.49 -26.10
N VAL A 274 11.01 37.29 -26.71
CA VAL A 274 12.42 37.40 -26.28
C VAL A 274 12.51 37.67 -24.78
N SER A 275 11.72 38.62 -24.25
CA SER A 275 11.76 38.99 -22.84
C SER A 275 11.33 37.85 -21.91
N GLU A 276 10.34 37.04 -22.29
CA GLU A 276 9.87 35.92 -21.46
C GLU A 276 10.91 34.79 -21.42
N TYR A 277 11.52 34.45 -22.56
CA TYR A 277 12.59 33.44 -22.58
C TYR A 277 13.83 33.90 -21.82
N GLU A 278 14.22 35.18 -21.92
CA GLU A 278 15.29 35.76 -21.11
C GLU A 278 15.00 35.64 -19.61
N ASN A 279 13.78 35.99 -19.20
CA ASN A 279 13.37 35.88 -17.81
C ASN A 279 13.43 34.44 -17.31
N PHE A 280 12.95 33.48 -18.11
CA PHE A 280 13.01 32.06 -17.78
C PHE A 280 14.45 31.57 -17.66
N ILE A 281 15.30 31.83 -18.66
CA ILE A 281 16.71 31.41 -18.69
C ILE A 281 17.47 31.93 -17.47
N ARG A 282 17.28 33.23 -17.16
CA ARG A 282 17.91 33.89 -16.02
C ARG A 282 17.43 33.32 -14.68
N LYS A 283 16.13 33.05 -14.54
CA LYS A 283 15.53 32.63 -13.27
C LYS A 283 15.68 31.12 -13.01
N TYR A 284 15.73 30.29 -14.06
CA TYR A 284 15.78 28.83 -13.95
C TYR A 284 16.86 28.17 -14.83
N PRO A 285 18.15 28.50 -14.65
CA PRO A 285 19.25 27.96 -15.48
C PRO A 285 19.44 26.44 -15.34
N GLN A 286 18.89 25.82 -14.28
CA GLN A 286 18.95 24.37 -14.03
C GLN A 286 17.64 23.64 -14.39
N ASN A 287 16.64 24.35 -14.92
CA ASN A 287 15.40 23.72 -15.36
C ASN A 287 15.69 22.84 -16.58
N ARG A 288 15.08 21.65 -16.62
CA ARG A 288 15.23 20.72 -17.74
C ARG A 288 14.89 21.29 -19.12
N ASN A 289 14.05 22.33 -19.18
CA ASN A 289 13.62 22.99 -20.41
C ASN A 289 14.55 24.14 -20.83
N ILE A 290 15.70 24.34 -20.16
CA ILE A 290 16.63 25.43 -20.47
C ILE A 290 17.13 25.41 -21.91
N ARG A 291 17.37 24.22 -22.46
CA ARG A 291 17.81 24.06 -23.86
C ARG A 291 16.74 24.54 -24.84
N ASP A 292 15.49 24.09 -24.67
CA ASP A 292 14.38 24.54 -25.53
C ASP A 292 14.17 26.05 -25.41
N ALA A 293 14.27 26.62 -24.20
CA ALA A 293 14.17 28.06 -24.01
C ALA A 293 15.25 28.84 -24.79
N TRP A 294 16.50 28.36 -24.79
CA TRP A 294 17.58 28.94 -25.59
C TRP A 294 17.31 28.83 -27.10
N GLU A 295 16.87 27.66 -27.57
CA GLU A 295 16.53 27.45 -28.98
C GLU A 295 15.39 28.38 -29.44
N LYS A 296 14.34 28.57 -28.63
CA LYS A 296 13.24 29.50 -28.93
C LYS A 296 13.69 30.96 -28.90
N LEU A 297 14.49 31.35 -27.90
CA LEU A 297 15.08 32.68 -27.82
C LEU A 297 15.92 32.98 -29.07
N TYR A 298 16.76 32.03 -29.48
CA TYR A 298 17.60 32.16 -30.67
C TYR A 298 16.77 32.45 -31.92
N VAL A 299 15.74 31.64 -32.17
CA VAL A 299 14.87 31.79 -33.36
C VAL A 299 14.13 33.13 -33.34
N LEU A 300 13.57 33.53 -32.18
CA LEU A 300 12.80 34.76 -32.07
C LEU A 300 13.67 36.02 -32.17
N PHE A 301 14.85 36.00 -31.56
CA PHE A 301 15.77 37.15 -31.57
C PHE A 301 16.36 37.37 -32.97
N ASN A 302 16.71 36.28 -33.66
CA ASN A 302 17.38 36.33 -34.96
C ASN A 302 16.41 36.21 -36.14
N ASP A 303 15.12 36.50 -35.95
CA ASP A 303 14.08 36.32 -36.98
C ASP A 303 14.37 37.10 -38.29
N SER A 304 15.01 38.27 -38.19
CA SER A 304 15.41 39.04 -39.36
C SER A 304 16.51 38.37 -40.19
N GLY A 305 17.35 37.56 -39.53
CA GLY A 305 18.48 36.84 -40.11
C GLY A 305 19.57 37.75 -40.67
N THR A 306 19.71 38.99 -40.22
CA THR A 306 20.79 39.90 -40.65
C THR A 306 22.06 39.70 -39.82
N PRO A 307 23.25 40.07 -40.33
CA PRO A 307 24.48 39.90 -39.57
C PRO A 307 24.44 40.66 -38.24
N GLU A 308 23.79 41.83 -38.23
CA GLU A 308 23.69 42.69 -37.04
C GLU A 308 22.89 42.02 -35.91
N VAL A 309 21.81 41.30 -36.21
CA VAL A 309 21.03 40.62 -35.16
C VAL A 309 21.78 39.41 -34.59
N PHE A 310 22.49 38.64 -35.42
CA PHE A 310 23.30 37.53 -34.93
C PHE A 310 24.49 38.01 -34.08
N GLU A 311 25.16 39.09 -34.48
CA GLU A 311 26.24 39.70 -33.68
C GLU A 311 25.70 40.30 -32.39
N ALA A 312 24.52 40.94 -32.41
CA ALA A 312 23.87 41.42 -31.20
C ALA A 312 23.48 40.27 -30.26
N PHE A 313 23.01 39.14 -30.79
CA PHE A 313 22.74 37.93 -30.01
C PHE A 313 24.03 37.40 -29.35
N LYS A 314 25.11 37.28 -30.13
CA LYS A 314 26.43 36.83 -29.65
C LYS A 314 26.95 37.70 -28.51
N ALA A 315 26.82 39.02 -28.64
CA ALA A 315 27.26 39.96 -27.63
C ALA A 315 26.38 39.92 -26.36
N ARG A 316 25.07 39.69 -26.51
CA ARG A 316 24.11 39.71 -25.41
C ARG A 316 24.08 38.42 -24.59
N TYR A 317 24.33 37.27 -25.22
CA TYR A 317 24.25 35.95 -24.60
C TYR A 317 25.56 35.16 -24.79
N PRO A 318 26.66 35.57 -24.15
CA PRO A 318 27.95 34.86 -24.23
C PRO A 318 27.88 33.41 -23.70
N GLU A 319 26.87 33.09 -22.89
CA GLU A 319 26.61 31.77 -22.33
C GLU A 319 25.83 30.82 -23.26
N TYR A 320 25.44 31.27 -24.45
CA TYR A 320 24.75 30.43 -25.42
C TYR A 320 25.59 29.20 -25.78
N ALA A 321 25.01 28.02 -25.61
CA ALA A 321 25.74 26.75 -25.60
C ALA A 321 26.28 26.32 -26.98
N GLU A 322 25.84 26.93 -28.07
CA GLU A 322 26.16 26.52 -29.45
C GLU A 322 26.86 27.65 -30.26
N PRO A 323 28.05 28.13 -29.84
CA PRO A 323 28.70 29.27 -30.46
C PRO A 323 29.12 29.03 -31.93
N TYR A 324 29.48 27.80 -32.29
CA TYR A 324 29.85 27.44 -33.67
C TYR A 324 28.67 27.52 -34.64
N GLN A 325 27.45 27.22 -34.18
CA GLN A 325 26.26 27.37 -35.01
C GLN A 325 26.03 28.86 -35.32
N LEU A 326 26.20 29.71 -34.31
CA LEU A 326 26.04 31.15 -34.46
C LEU A 326 27.06 31.77 -35.43
N ASP A 327 28.32 31.35 -35.38
CA ASP A 327 29.34 31.81 -36.33
C ASP A 327 29.00 31.42 -37.78
N ASN A 328 28.53 30.20 -38.01
CA ASN A 328 28.08 29.76 -39.33
C ASN A 328 26.87 30.56 -39.82
N ASP A 329 25.93 30.88 -38.94
CA ASP A 329 24.74 31.66 -39.29
C ASP A 329 25.11 33.13 -39.60
N ILE A 330 26.12 33.71 -38.94
CA ILE A 330 26.70 35.02 -39.28
C ILE A 330 27.32 34.99 -40.68
N GLU A 331 28.12 33.96 -40.99
CA GLU A 331 28.72 33.81 -42.32
C GLU A 331 27.65 33.65 -43.41
N LEU A 332 26.65 32.79 -43.16
CA LEU A 332 25.52 32.58 -44.06
C LEU A 332 24.75 33.88 -44.28
N SER A 333 24.48 34.64 -43.21
CA SER A 333 23.81 35.93 -43.30
C SER A 333 24.59 36.95 -44.14
N ASN A 334 25.92 37.00 -43.98
CA ASN A 334 26.80 37.83 -44.80
C ASN A 334 26.74 37.47 -46.29
N PHE A 335 26.59 36.18 -46.62
CA PHE A 335 26.31 35.75 -47.99
C PHE A 335 24.99 36.30 -48.51
N GLY A 336 23.93 36.25 -47.69
CA GLY A 336 22.62 36.83 -48.01
C GLY A 336 22.68 38.32 -48.32
N VAL A 337 23.35 39.11 -47.47
CA VAL A 337 23.58 40.55 -47.71
C VAL A 337 24.29 40.80 -49.04
N LYS A 338 25.35 40.04 -49.34
CA LYS A 338 26.08 40.15 -50.61
C LYS A 338 25.18 39.84 -51.81
N MET A 339 24.36 38.79 -51.73
CA MET A 339 23.41 38.44 -52.79
C MET A 339 22.38 39.55 -53.04
N LEU A 340 21.83 40.14 -51.97
CA LEU A 340 20.89 41.25 -52.05
C LEU A 340 21.53 42.49 -52.68
N ASN A 341 22.75 42.83 -52.28
CA ASN A 341 23.47 44.01 -52.76
C ASN A 341 23.95 43.88 -54.22
N THR A 342 24.33 42.67 -54.66
CA THR A 342 24.89 42.47 -56.00
C THR A 342 23.86 42.02 -57.04
N GLY A 343 22.63 41.70 -56.63
CA GLY A 343 21.63 41.10 -57.52
C GLY A 343 22.08 39.73 -58.01
N PHE A 344 22.66 38.90 -57.13
CA PHE A 344 23.28 37.60 -57.43
C PHE A 344 24.53 37.61 -58.32
N ARG A 345 25.09 38.77 -58.67
CA ARG A 345 26.33 38.81 -59.45
C ARG A 345 27.47 38.17 -58.65
N GLY A 346 28.15 37.20 -59.28
CA GLY A 346 29.24 36.44 -58.67
C GLY A 346 28.80 35.19 -57.90
N PHE A 347 27.50 34.88 -57.89
CA PHE A 347 26.95 33.69 -57.24
C PHE A 347 26.52 32.65 -58.27
N LYS A 348 26.84 31.39 -58.01
CA LYS A 348 26.33 30.25 -58.77
C LYS A 348 24.91 29.88 -58.30
N GLU A 349 24.16 29.22 -59.16
CA GLU A 349 22.77 28.82 -58.88
C GLU A 349 22.63 27.87 -57.69
N ASP A 350 23.57 26.95 -57.51
CA ASP A 350 23.64 26.05 -56.36
C ASP A 350 23.90 26.80 -55.04
N GLN A 351 24.70 27.87 -55.06
CA GLN A 351 24.95 28.71 -53.88
C GLN A 351 23.69 29.49 -53.47
N ILE A 352 22.94 30.02 -54.44
CA ILE A 352 21.67 30.72 -54.17
C ILE A 352 20.64 29.73 -53.61
N ASP A 353 20.56 28.53 -54.19
CA ASP A 353 19.67 27.46 -53.73
C ASP A 353 20.00 27.02 -52.31
N ALA A 354 21.27 26.78 -52.01
CA ALA A 354 21.75 26.41 -50.69
C ALA A 354 21.42 27.50 -49.66
N TYR A 355 21.69 28.77 -49.98
CA TYR A 355 21.38 29.88 -49.07
C TYR A 355 19.89 29.97 -48.74
N ILE A 356 18.99 29.95 -49.74
CA ILE A 356 17.54 30.08 -49.51
C ILE A 356 17.02 28.94 -48.61
N ARG A 357 17.60 27.74 -48.73
CA ARG A 357 17.23 26.59 -47.90
C ARG A 357 17.77 26.68 -46.47
N LEU A 358 19.05 27.02 -46.33
CA LEU A 358 19.73 27.03 -45.03
C LEU A 358 19.32 28.23 -44.17
N ALA A 359 19.07 29.39 -44.79
CA ALA A 359 18.68 30.60 -44.09
C ALA A 359 17.16 30.72 -43.84
N ALA A 360 16.34 29.81 -44.39
CA ALA A 360 14.92 29.78 -44.09
C ALA A 360 14.68 29.40 -42.62
N PRO A 361 13.74 30.05 -41.89
CA PRO A 361 12.72 30.98 -42.38
C PRO A 361 13.02 32.47 -42.08
N THR A 362 14.27 32.93 -42.12
CA THR A 362 14.60 34.33 -41.79
C THR A 362 13.99 35.34 -42.78
N GLU A 363 13.75 36.58 -42.35
CA GLU A 363 13.28 37.64 -43.25
C GLU A 363 14.31 37.97 -44.35
N GLN A 364 15.61 37.78 -44.09
CA GLN A 364 16.64 37.90 -45.11
C GLN A 364 16.49 36.84 -46.20
N ALA A 365 16.24 35.57 -45.84
CA ALA A 365 15.97 34.51 -46.81
C ALA A 365 14.72 34.81 -47.66
N ILE A 366 13.66 35.33 -47.02
CA ILE A 366 12.44 35.80 -47.70
C ILE A 366 12.79 36.91 -48.71
N SER A 367 13.65 37.86 -48.33
CA SER A 367 14.08 38.95 -49.20
C SER A 367 14.89 38.45 -50.40
N VAL A 368 15.78 37.48 -50.19
CA VAL A 368 16.55 36.83 -51.26
C VAL A 368 15.63 36.03 -52.19
N LEU A 369 14.64 35.33 -51.66
CA LEU A 369 13.64 34.62 -52.45
C LEU A 369 12.79 35.59 -53.29
N LYS A 370 12.36 36.73 -52.72
CA LYS A 370 11.69 37.82 -53.48
C LYS A 370 12.57 38.33 -54.62
N LEU A 371 13.86 38.57 -54.35
CA LEU A 371 14.82 38.99 -55.37
C LEU A 371 14.98 37.93 -56.48
N ARG A 372 14.95 36.65 -56.11
CA ARG A 372 15.07 35.53 -57.06
C ARG A 372 13.90 35.43 -58.03
N ILE A 373 12.67 35.66 -57.56
CA ILE A 373 11.48 35.58 -58.42
C ILE A 373 11.23 36.86 -59.23
N LYS A 374 11.78 38.01 -58.79
CA LYS A 374 11.53 39.33 -59.39
C LYS A 374 11.70 39.38 -60.92
N PRO A 375 12.77 38.84 -61.54
CA PRO A 375 12.93 38.89 -63.00
C PRO A 375 11.83 38.16 -63.77
N PHE A 376 11.23 37.13 -63.16
CA PHE A 376 10.10 36.40 -63.75
C PHE A 376 8.83 37.22 -63.65
N LEU A 377 8.60 37.89 -62.52
CA LEU A 377 7.47 38.79 -62.33
C LEU A 377 7.53 39.97 -63.33
N ASP A 378 8.69 40.62 -63.47
CA ASP A 378 8.90 41.75 -64.39
C ASP A 378 8.64 41.37 -65.86
N LYS A 379 8.81 40.08 -66.21
CA LYS A 379 8.58 39.52 -67.55
C LYS A 379 7.21 38.83 -67.69
N ASN A 380 6.31 38.97 -66.72
CA ASN A 380 5.01 38.28 -66.67
C ASN A 380 5.10 36.73 -66.74
N GLN A 381 6.23 36.14 -66.33
CA GLN A 381 6.47 34.69 -66.28
C GLN A 381 5.99 34.11 -64.93
N TYR A 382 4.71 34.30 -64.60
CA TYR A 382 4.14 33.98 -63.30
C TYR A 382 4.27 32.49 -62.90
N GLN A 383 4.14 31.56 -63.87
CA GLN A 383 4.32 30.12 -63.58
C GLN A 383 5.71 29.83 -63.01
N LYS A 384 6.76 30.39 -63.63
CA LYS A 384 8.14 30.15 -63.16
C LYS A 384 8.38 30.70 -61.76
N ALA A 385 7.76 31.84 -61.43
CA ALA A 385 7.80 32.38 -60.07
C ALA A 385 7.09 31.46 -59.07
N ILE A 386 5.92 30.91 -59.44
CA ILE A 386 5.18 29.93 -58.64
C ILE A 386 6.02 28.66 -58.42
N ASP A 387 6.59 28.08 -59.47
CA ASP A 387 7.42 26.85 -59.38
C ASP A 387 8.60 27.04 -58.41
N ILE A 388 9.22 28.23 -58.41
CA ILE A 388 10.29 28.58 -57.48
C ILE A 388 9.77 28.69 -56.04
N LEU A 389 8.61 29.33 -55.82
CA LEU A 389 8.02 29.44 -54.50
C LEU A 389 7.62 28.07 -53.94
N GLU A 390 6.99 27.22 -54.75
CA GLU A 390 6.62 25.85 -54.39
C GLU A 390 7.85 25.00 -54.04
N LYS A 391 8.95 25.17 -54.79
CA LYS A 391 10.23 24.50 -54.51
C LYS A 391 10.77 24.82 -53.11
N TYR A 392 10.65 26.07 -52.65
CA TYR A 392 11.23 26.51 -51.37
C TYR A 392 10.23 26.52 -50.20
N GLN A 393 8.92 26.47 -50.46
CA GLN A 393 7.87 26.50 -49.44
C GLN A 393 8.09 25.53 -48.26
N PRO A 394 8.52 24.27 -48.45
CA PRO A 394 8.73 23.33 -47.33
C PRO A 394 9.79 23.78 -46.32
N TYR A 395 10.76 24.62 -46.74
CA TYR A 395 11.85 25.07 -45.88
C TYR A 395 11.44 26.21 -44.93
N TYR A 396 10.33 26.91 -45.21
CA TYR A 396 9.92 28.09 -44.46
C TYR A 396 9.09 27.79 -43.20
N GLN A 397 8.86 26.50 -42.86
CA GLN A 397 8.27 26.06 -41.60
C GLN A 397 7.04 26.89 -41.18
N TYR A 398 7.09 27.56 -40.02
CA TYR A 398 6.00 28.40 -39.49
C TYR A 398 5.71 29.66 -40.32
N LYS A 399 6.60 30.07 -41.24
CA LYS A 399 6.37 31.15 -42.23
C LYS A 399 5.97 30.63 -43.61
N SER A 400 5.78 29.32 -43.80
CA SER A 400 5.32 28.74 -45.07
C SER A 400 4.00 29.34 -45.57
N TYR A 401 3.13 29.80 -44.67
CA TYR A 401 1.87 30.46 -45.00
C TYR A 401 2.07 31.72 -45.86
N ARG A 402 3.18 32.46 -45.69
CA ARG A 402 3.48 33.64 -46.52
C ARG A 402 3.70 33.23 -47.96
N LEU A 403 4.47 32.16 -48.17
CA LEU A 403 4.72 31.62 -49.51
C LEU A 403 3.43 31.07 -50.12
N SER A 404 2.59 30.38 -49.33
CA SER A 404 1.26 29.93 -49.78
C SER A 404 0.40 31.10 -50.29
N SER A 405 0.33 32.19 -49.51
CA SER A 405 -0.42 33.39 -49.89
C SER A 405 0.10 34.04 -51.17
N TRP A 406 1.42 34.07 -51.36
CA TRP A 406 2.03 34.58 -52.59
C TRP A 406 1.75 33.67 -53.79
N ILE A 407 1.84 32.35 -53.62
CA ILE A 407 1.52 31.38 -54.68
C ILE A 407 0.07 31.56 -55.14
N GLU A 408 -0.90 31.61 -54.22
CA GLU A 408 -2.31 31.84 -54.54
C GLU A 408 -2.53 33.18 -55.26
N THR A 409 -1.87 34.24 -54.79
CA THR A 409 -1.92 35.56 -55.42
C THR A 409 -1.40 35.51 -56.86
N LEU A 410 -0.25 34.88 -57.08
CA LEU A 410 0.35 34.76 -58.40
C LEU A 410 -0.45 33.84 -59.34
N GLN A 411 -1.12 32.81 -58.82
CA GLN A 411 -2.04 31.96 -59.61
C GLN A 411 -3.20 32.79 -60.18
N ARG A 412 -3.84 33.63 -59.35
CA ARG A 412 -4.91 34.54 -59.79
C ARG A 412 -4.42 35.56 -60.82
N VAL A 413 -3.25 36.15 -60.60
CA VAL A 413 -2.63 37.11 -61.54
C VAL A 413 -2.33 36.43 -62.89
N ARG A 414 -1.77 35.21 -62.85
CA ARG A 414 -1.49 34.40 -64.04
C ARG A 414 -2.77 34.16 -64.86
N GLU A 415 -3.86 33.77 -64.22
CA GLU A 415 -5.15 33.51 -64.88
C GLU A 415 -5.76 34.77 -65.51
N ALA A 416 -5.72 35.90 -64.80
CA ALA A 416 -6.16 37.20 -65.33
C ALA A 416 -5.32 37.64 -66.54
N TYR A 417 -4.00 37.42 -66.47
CA TYR A 417 -3.08 37.76 -67.57
C TYR A 417 -3.28 36.85 -68.79
N LEU A 418 -3.51 35.56 -68.59
CA LEU A 418 -3.76 34.61 -69.68
C LEU A 418 -5.10 34.90 -70.40
N SER A 419 -6.13 35.30 -69.66
CA SER A 419 -7.46 35.57 -70.20
C SER A 419 -7.59 36.92 -70.89
N SER A 420 -6.99 37.98 -70.34
CA SER A 420 -7.27 39.37 -70.76
C SER A 420 -6.04 40.20 -71.10
N LYS A 421 -4.82 39.65 -70.94
CA LYS A 421 -3.54 40.39 -70.99
C LYS A 421 -3.45 41.57 -70.02
N LYS A 422 -4.40 41.71 -69.09
CA LYS A 422 -4.36 42.69 -68.01
C LYS A 422 -3.66 42.09 -66.80
N VAL A 423 -2.80 42.89 -66.18
CA VAL A 423 -2.17 42.57 -64.89
C VAL A 423 -2.95 43.31 -63.81
N PRO A 424 -3.72 42.62 -62.95
CA PRO A 424 -4.37 43.28 -61.82
C PRO A 424 -3.31 43.79 -60.84
N ALA A 425 -3.63 44.83 -60.06
CA ALA A 425 -2.73 45.26 -58.99
C ALA A 425 -2.61 44.15 -57.93
N TYR A 426 -1.38 43.82 -57.52
CA TYR A 426 -1.10 42.83 -56.48
C TYR A 426 0.15 43.22 -55.68
N THR A 427 0.26 42.68 -54.47
CA THR A 427 1.42 42.87 -53.59
C THR A 427 1.82 41.53 -52.98
N LEU A 428 3.12 41.24 -52.99
CA LEU A 428 3.70 40.12 -52.25
C LEU A 428 4.30 40.69 -50.96
N ASN A 429 3.44 41.04 -50.00
CA ASN A 429 3.90 41.50 -48.68
C ASN A 429 4.30 40.30 -47.82
#